data_AF-A0A8S3X6W3-F1
#
_entry.id   AF-A0A8S3X6W3-F1
#
_cell.length_a   1.000
_cell.length_b   1.000
_cell.length_c   1.000
_cell.angle_alpha   90.00
_cell.angle_beta   90.00
_cell.angle_gamma   90.00
#
_symmetry.space_group_name_H-M   'P 1'
#
loop_
_entity.id
_entity.type
_entity.pdbx_description
1 polymer ?
#
loop_
_entity_poly.entity_id
_entity_poly.type
_entity_poly.pdbx_seq_one_letter_code
_entity_poly.pdbx_strand_id
1 'polypeptide(L)'
;MSYKAIQTALSKVSESGVIQGDLRGKHGHQPTIDPQIKQSVIDFINSIPKIESHYLRAQTKRQYISSEKSLADIYRDYKQLREKDGLAIATSSTFNRIFNTEFNISFFVPKKDQCDLCERYKNSDSEEKRNLSQEYEQHQKEKVFPRNEKDNDKSRADGTTCRQFCRFQRDKYHYFFINPGSTVSILPSAI
;
A
#
# COMPACT_ATOMS: atom_id res chain seq x y z
N MET A 1 -1.54 -4.24 51.15
CA MET A 1 -2.71 -4.10 50.25
C MET A 1 -3.58 -2.96 50.75
N SER A 2 -3.89 -1.96 49.93
CA SER A 2 -4.65 -0.79 50.35
C SER A 2 -6.14 -1.11 50.47
N TYR A 3 -6.77 -0.78 51.60
CA TYR A 3 -8.20 -0.97 51.85
C TYR A 3 -9.10 -0.33 50.77
N LYS A 4 -8.66 0.80 50.19
CA LYS A 4 -9.36 1.49 49.09
C LYS A 4 -9.46 0.63 47.82
N ALA A 5 -8.45 -0.18 47.53
CA ALA A 5 -8.47 -1.06 46.37
C ALA A 5 -9.51 -2.18 46.51
N ILE A 6 -9.68 -2.69 47.74
CA ILE A 6 -10.67 -3.73 48.06
C ILE A 6 -12.09 -3.19 47.91
N GLN A 7 -12.38 -2.01 48.49
CA GLN A 7 -13.70 -1.38 48.35
C GLN A 7 -14.06 -1.09 46.88
N THR A 8 -13.09 -0.62 46.09
CA THR A 8 -13.30 -0.32 44.66
C THR A 8 -13.55 -1.58 43.83
N ALA A 9 -12.97 -2.72 44.22
CA ALA A 9 -13.21 -4.00 43.55
C ALA A 9 -14.62 -4.53 43.89
N LEU A 10 -15.04 -4.43 45.15
CA LEU A 10 -16.36 -4.85 45.61
C LEU A 10 -17.48 -4.00 45.00
N SER A 11 -17.27 -2.71 44.80
CA SER A 11 -18.26 -1.83 44.16
C SER A 11 -18.48 -2.11 42.65
N LYS A 12 -17.59 -2.87 42.01
CA LYS A 12 -17.71 -3.28 40.60
C LYS A 12 -18.43 -4.63 40.40
N VAL A 13 -18.83 -5.29 41.48
CA VAL A 13 -19.57 -6.56 41.43
C VAL A 13 -21.03 -6.27 41.09
N SER A 14 -21.53 -6.86 40.01
CA SER A 14 -22.96 -6.81 39.65
C SER A 14 -23.82 -7.69 40.58
N GLU A 15 -25.13 -7.48 40.61
CA GLU A 15 -26.08 -8.35 41.32
C GLU A 15 -25.94 -9.84 40.98
N SER A 16 -25.52 -10.13 39.74
CA SER A 16 -25.21 -11.48 39.24
C SER A 16 -23.85 -12.05 39.70
N GLY A 17 -23.11 -11.36 40.56
CA GLY A 17 -21.79 -11.79 41.04
C GLY A 17 -20.65 -11.65 40.02
N VAL A 18 -20.93 -11.09 38.84
CA VAL A 18 -19.92 -10.85 37.79
C VAL A 18 -19.29 -9.48 38.00
N ILE A 19 -17.96 -9.42 38.02
CA ILE A 19 -17.21 -8.16 38.09
C ILE A 19 -17.30 -7.45 36.73
N GLN A 20 -17.78 -6.21 36.72
CA GLN A 20 -17.79 -5.40 35.50
C GLN A 20 -16.37 -5.19 34.98
N GLY A 21 -16.18 -5.34 33.66
CA GLY A 21 -14.90 -5.14 32.99
C GLY A 21 -14.36 -3.72 33.20
N ASP A 22 -13.04 -3.53 33.14
CA ASP A 22 -12.44 -2.21 33.32
C ASP A 22 -12.80 -1.28 32.14
N LEU A 23 -13.54 -0.21 32.41
CA LEU A 23 -14.02 0.76 31.41
C LEU A 23 -13.10 1.99 31.29
N ARG A 24 -11.82 1.87 31.66
CA ARG A 24 -10.85 2.97 31.51
C ARG A 24 -10.81 3.45 30.06
N GLY A 25 -10.85 4.78 29.87
CA GLY A 25 -10.86 5.42 28.55
C GLY A 25 -12.19 5.34 27.79
N LYS A 26 -13.21 4.66 28.33
CA LYS A 26 -14.55 4.55 27.72
C LYS A 26 -15.52 5.45 28.48
N HIS A 27 -15.53 6.73 28.11
CA HIS A 27 -16.31 7.76 28.81
C HIS A 27 -17.71 8.02 28.21
N GLY A 28 -18.15 7.25 27.20
CA GLY A 28 -19.47 7.41 26.57
C GLY A 28 -19.66 8.68 25.74
N HIS A 29 -18.86 9.72 25.97
CA HIS A 29 -18.86 11.00 25.25
C HIS A 29 -18.08 10.96 23.92
N GLN A 30 -17.91 9.78 23.33
CA GLN A 30 -17.26 9.71 22.03
C GLN A 30 -18.21 10.28 20.97
N PRO A 31 -17.73 11.20 20.11
CA PRO A 31 -18.57 11.78 19.07
C PRO A 31 -19.09 10.67 18.16
N THR A 32 -20.39 10.42 18.26
CA THR A 32 -21.08 9.46 17.40
C THR A 32 -21.51 10.19 16.15
N ILE A 33 -21.25 9.58 14.99
CA ILE A 33 -21.61 10.16 13.70
C ILE A 33 -23.13 10.15 13.58
N ASP A 34 -23.70 11.23 13.06
CA ASP A 34 -25.13 11.32 12.79
C ASP A 34 -25.56 10.17 11.85
N PRO A 35 -26.59 9.38 12.21
CA PRO A 35 -27.05 8.25 11.41
C PRO A 35 -27.49 8.67 10.00
N GLN A 36 -28.02 9.88 9.80
CA GLN A 36 -28.42 10.38 8.48
C GLN A 36 -27.22 10.60 7.57
N ILE A 37 -26.12 11.15 8.13
CA ILE A 37 -24.86 11.35 7.39
C ILE A 37 -24.22 10.00 7.05
N LYS A 38 -24.31 9.02 7.97
CA LYS A 38 -23.83 7.66 7.70
C LYS A 38 -24.61 7.04 6.53
N GLN A 39 -25.93 7.16 6.53
CA GLN A 39 -26.77 6.58 5.49
C GLN A 39 -26.50 7.22 4.12
N SER A 40 -26.34 8.55 4.04
CA SER A 40 -26.03 9.20 2.77
C SER A 40 -24.72 8.74 2.14
N VAL A 41 -23.70 8.43 2.96
CA VAL A 41 -22.45 7.85 2.48
C VAL A 41 -22.67 6.45 1.93
N ILE A 42 -23.47 5.63 2.61
CA ILE A 42 -23.80 4.27 2.18
C ILE A 42 -24.54 4.29 0.85
N ASP A 43 -25.55 5.15 0.73
CA ASP A 43 -26.35 5.30 -0.49
C ASP A 43 -25.48 5.75 -1.66
N PHE A 44 -24.58 6.70 -1.43
CA PHE A 44 -23.62 7.15 -2.45
C PHE A 44 -22.70 6.00 -2.90
N ILE A 45 -22.13 5.24 -1.97
CA ILE A 45 -21.25 4.09 -2.31
C ILE A 45 -22.01 3.00 -3.07
N ASN A 46 -23.30 2.83 -2.79
CA ASN A 46 -24.14 1.87 -3.53
C ASN A 46 -24.53 2.34 -4.93
N SER A 47 -24.56 3.64 -5.18
CA SER A 47 -24.81 4.18 -6.53
C SER A 47 -23.64 3.96 -7.50
N ILE A 48 -22.42 3.74 -6.97
CA ILE A 48 -21.22 3.50 -7.77
C ILE A 48 -21.33 2.12 -8.43
N PRO A 49 -21.04 1.98 -9.75
CA PRO A 49 -21.03 0.69 -10.42
C PRO A 49 -19.91 -0.20 -9.86
N LYS A 50 -20.27 -1.43 -9.49
CA LYS A 50 -19.36 -2.43 -8.90
C LYS A 50 -19.25 -3.63 -9.84
N ILE A 51 -18.04 -4.18 -9.93
CA ILE A 51 -17.73 -5.36 -10.74
C ILE A 51 -17.40 -6.51 -9.80
N GLU A 52 -18.04 -7.66 -9.99
CA GLU A 52 -17.71 -8.86 -9.25
C GLU A 52 -16.51 -9.59 -9.87
N SER A 53 -15.72 -10.27 -9.04
CA SER A 53 -14.67 -11.17 -9.55
C SER A 53 -15.33 -12.38 -10.23
N HIS A 54 -15.51 -12.32 -11.54
CA HIS A 54 -16.14 -13.37 -12.35
C HIS A 54 -15.51 -14.76 -12.12
N TYR A 55 -14.19 -14.82 -11.98
CA TYR A 55 -13.44 -16.07 -11.80
C TYR A 55 -13.52 -16.64 -10.38
N LEU A 56 -13.73 -15.80 -9.37
CA LEU A 56 -13.71 -16.21 -7.95
C LEU A 56 -15.08 -16.14 -7.30
N ARG A 57 -16.17 -16.14 -8.08
CA ARG A 57 -17.57 -16.06 -7.58
C ARG A 57 -17.90 -17.14 -6.56
N ALA A 58 -17.36 -18.35 -6.74
CA ALA A 58 -17.57 -19.47 -5.83
C ALA A 58 -16.79 -19.35 -4.52
N GLN A 59 -15.64 -18.66 -4.54
CA GLN A 59 -14.70 -18.60 -3.41
C GLN A 59 -14.83 -17.30 -2.60
N THR A 60 -15.20 -16.18 -3.23
CA THR A 60 -15.21 -14.87 -2.61
C THR A 60 -16.40 -14.03 -3.06
N LYS A 61 -16.95 -13.23 -2.14
CA LYS A 61 -18.00 -12.23 -2.42
C LYS A 61 -17.44 -10.80 -2.54
N ARG A 62 -16.14 -10.66 -2.81
CA ARG A 62 -15.48 -9.35 -2.87
C ARG A 62 -15.83 -8.64 -4.17
N GLN A 63 -16.21 -7.38 -4.07
CA GLN A 63 -16.56 -6.53 -5.20
C GLN A 63 -15.43 -5.54 -5.50
N TYR A 64 -15.34 -5.13 -6.76
CA TYR A 64 -14.29 -4.26 -7.25
C TYR A 64 -14.83 -3.00 -7.92
N ILE A 65 -14.22 -1.86 -7.61
CA ILE A 65 -14.44 -0.59 -8.30
C ILE A 65 -13.34 -0.44 -9.37
N SER A 66 -13.67 0.24 -10.48
CA SER A 66 -12.71 0.59 -11.52
C SER A 66 -11.48 1.32 -10.96
N SER A 67 -10.31 1.07 -11.54
CA SER A 67 -9.05 1.69 -11.13
C SER A 67 -8.91 3.16 -11.52
N GLU A 68 -9.85 3.69 -12.29
CA GLU A 68 -9.79 5.06 -12.83
C GLU A 68 -9.97 6.15 -11.75
N LYS A 69 -10.71 5.84 -10.68
CA LYS A 69 -10.96 6.78 -9.59
C LYS A 69 -10.34 6.27 -8.30
N SER A 70 -9.59 7.14 -7.63
CA SER A 70 -9.08 6.85 -6.28
C SER A 70 -10.17 7.06 -5.23
N LEU A 71 -9.97 6.51 -4.03
CA LEU A 71 -10.87 6.75 -2.89
C LEU A 71 -11.05 8.26 -2.59
N ALA A 72 -9.98 9.05 -2.77
CA ALA A 72 -10.01 10.49 -2.59
C ALA A 72 -10.88 11.18 -3.66
N ASP A 73 -10.85 10.72 -4.91
CA ASP A 73 -11.69 11.25 -5.99
C ASP A 73 -13.16 10.90 -5.76
N ILE A 74 -13.45 9.68 -5.32
CA ILE A 74 -14.81 9.28 -4.94
C ILE A 74 -15.35 10.17 -3.82
N TYR A 75 -14.53 10.49 -2.80
CA TYR A 75 -14.92 11.41 -1.74
C TYR A 75 -15.15 12.85 -2.26
N ARG A 76 -14.34 13.32 -3.23
CA ARG A 76 -14.54 14.62 -3.87
C ARG A 76 -15.86 14.67 -4.62
N ASP A 77 -16.21 13.62 -5.36
CA ASP A 77 -17.49 13.51 -6.07
C ASP A 77 -18.67 13.51 -5.08
N TYR A 78 -18.57 12.76 -3.97
CA TYR A 78 -19.56 12.79 -2.89
C TYR A 78 -19.74 14.18 -2.31
N LYS A 79 -18.62 14.85 -2.01
CA LYS A 79 -18.63 16.19 -1.44
C LYS A 79 -19.31 17.18 -2.39
N GLN A 80 -18.97 17.15 -3.67
CA GLN A 80 -19.61 18.01 -4.68
C GLN A 80 -21.11 17.76 -4.82
N LEU A 81 -21.55 16.50 -4.75
CA LEU A 81 -22.98 16.17 -4.78
C LEU A 81 -23.71 16.77 -3.57
N ARG A 82 -23.16 16.60 -2.36
CA ARG A 82 -23.77 17.11 -1.13
C ARG A 82 -23.74 18.63 -1.04
N GLU A 83 -22.70 19.28 -1.56
CA GLU A 83 -22.63 20.74 -1.67
C GLU A 83 -23.69 21.31 -2.62
N LYS A 84 -23.97 20.63 -3.73
CA LYS A 84 -25.05 21.03 -4.65
C LYS A 84 -26.42 20.94 -4.01
N ASP A 85 -26.65 19.92 -3.18
CA ASP A 85 -27.91 19.72 -2.47
C ASP A 85 -28.03 20.58 -1.19
N GLY A 86 -26.96 21.28 -0.78
CA GLY A 86 -26.92 22.07 0.44
C GLY A 86 -27.02 21.24 1.73
N LEU A 87 -26.63 19.97 1.68
CA LEU A 87 -26.79 19.00 2.78
C LEU A 87 -25.53 18.85 3.62
N ALA A 88 -25.68 18.34 4.85
CA ALA A 88 -24.57 18.04 5.73
C ALA A 88 -23.60 17.00 5.13
N ILE A 89 -22.30 17.29 5.23
CA ILE A 89 -21.22 16.51 4.60
C ILE A 89 -20.46 15.72 5.67
N ALA A 90 -20.15 14.47 5.37
CA ALA A 90 -19.28 13.65 6.20
C ALA A 90 -17.82 14.08 6.04
N THR A 91 -17.04 14.10 7.12
CA THR A 91 -15.59 14.29 7.05
C THR A 91 -14.92 13.14 6.28
N SER A 92 -13.83 13.43 5.57
CA SER A 92 -13.03 12.43 4.83
C SER A 92 -12.66 11.20 5.68
N SER A 93 -12.21 11.41 6.92
CA SER A 93 -11.88 10.31 7.84
C SER A 93 -13.07 9.40 8.13
N THR A 94 -14.26 9.98 8.29
CA THR A 94 -15.51 9.25 8.52
C THR A 94 -15.92 8.46 7.29
N PHE A 95 -15.83 9.08 6.10
CA PHE A 95 -16.10 8.43 4.83
C PHE A 95 -15.18 7.21 4.62
N ASN A 96 -13.87 7.39 4.81
CA ASN A 96 -12.88 6.32 4.69
C ASN A 96 -13.12 5.20 5.71
N ARG A 97 -13.52 5.54 6.93
CA ARG A 97 -13.85 4.53 7.95
C ARG A 97 -15.03 3.69 7.49
N ILE A 98 -16.14 4.32 7.09
CA ILE A 98 -17.34 3.64 6.62
C ILE A 98 -17.02 2.75 5.41
N PHE A 99 -16.27 3.27 4.43
CA PHE A 99 -15.87 2.52 3.25
C PHE A 99 -15.11 1.24 3.60
N ASN A 100 -14.17 1.30 4.55
CA ASN A 100 -13.33 0.16 4.91
C ASN A 100 -13.99 -0.82 5.88
N THR A 101 -14.94 -0.38 6.73
CA THR A 101 -15.56 -1.24 7.74
C THR A 101 -16.86 -1.90 7.27
N GLU A 102 -17.69 -1.17 6.52
CA GLU A 102 -19.04 -1.63 6.14
C GLU A 102 -19.05 -2.33 4.77
N PHE A 103 -18.04 -2.09 3.93
CA PHE A 103 -18.02 -2.61 2.56
C PHE A 103 -16.80 -3.52 2.31
N ASN A 104 -17.05 -4.71 1.75
CA ASN A 104 -15.99 -5.59 1.25
C ASN A 104 -15.67 -5.28 -0.23
N ILE A 105 -15.27 -4.02 -0.47
CA ILE A 105 -14.98 -3.49 -1.81
C ILE A 105 -13.48 -3.18 -1.94
N SER A 106 -12.91 -3.33 -3.13
CA SER A 106 -11.53 -2.91 -3.41
C SER A 106 -11.38 -2.31 -4.79
N PHE A 107 -10.27 -1.62 -5.01
CA PHE A 107 -9.93 -1.13 -6.34
C PHE A 107 -9.39 -2.28 -7.19
N PHE A 108 -9.84 -2.36 -8.44
CA PHE A 108 -9.26 -3.28 -9.41
C PHE A 108 -7.82 -2.86 -9.69
N VAL A 109 -6.91 -3.83 -9.75
CA VAL A 109 -5.50 -3.59 -10.10
C VAL A 109 -5.23 -4.31 -11.41
N PRO A 110 -4.93 -3.57 -12.49
CA PRO A 110 -4.55 -4.19 -13.76
C PRO A 110 -3.37 -5.15 -13.57
N LYS A 111 -3.46 -6.34 -14.17
CA LYS A 111 -2.39 -7.36 -14.11
C LYS A 111 -1.32 -7.19 -15.19
N LYS A 112 -1.49 -6.26 -16.13
CA LYS A 112 -0.68 -6.16 -17.34
C LYS A 112 0.78 -5.74 -17.10
N ASP A 113 1.06 -5.06 -15.98
CA ASP A 113 2.40 -4.53 -15.66
C ASP A 113 3.08 -5.26 -14.50
N GLN A 114 2.60 -6.46 -14.15
CA GLN A 114 3.25 -7.27 -13.12
C GLN A 114 4.45 -8.01 -13.71
N CYS A 115 5.54 -8.07 -12.96
CA CYS A 115 6.71 -8.83 -13.37
C CYS A 115 6.43 -10.33 -13.27
N ASP A 116 6.59 -11.05 -14.38
CA ASP A 116 6.40 -12.50 -14.47
C ASP A 116 7.15 -13.27 -13.36
N LEU A 117 8.41 -12.92 -13.10
CA LEU A 117 9.21 -13.57 -12.04
C LEU A 117 8.61 -13.35 -10.65
N CYS A 118 8.11 -12.13 -10.38
CA CYS A 118 7.47 -11.81 -9.11
C CYS A 118 6.11 -12.52 -8.94
N GLU A 119 5.31 -12.62 -10.00
CA GLU A 119 4.03 -13.34 -9.95
C GLU A 119 4.24 -14.85 -9.80
N ARG A 120 5.19 -15.42 -10.55
CA ARG A 120 5.56 -16.85 -10.46
C ARG A 120 5.99 -17.22 -9.03
N TYR A 121 6.87 -16.43 -8.43
CA TYR A 121 7.32 -16.67 -7.05
C TYR A 121 6.19 -16.57 -6.01
N LYS A 122 5.20 -15.68 -6.22
CA LYS A 122 4.05 -15.57 -5.29
C LYS A 122 3.13 -16.78 -5.37
N ASN A 123 2.85 -17.23 -6.60
CA ASN A 123 1.86 -18.27 -6.89
C ASN A 123 2.40 -19.70 -6.77
N SER A 124 3.72 -19.89 -6.65
CA SER A 124 4.34 -21.21 -6.50
C SER A 124 4.21 -21.82 -5.11
N ASP A 125 4.33 -23.14 -5.03
CA ASP A 125 4.26 -23.91 -3.79
C ASP A 125 5.54 -23.77 -2.93
N SER A 126 5.50 -24.26 -1.69
CA SER A 126 6.57 -24.06 -0.69
C SER A 126 7.94 -24.60 -1.12
N GLU A 127 7.97 -25.64 -1.95
CA GLU A 127 9.20 -26.27 -2.45
C GLU A 127 9.79 -25.50 -3.64
N GLU A 128 8.96 -25.11 -4.60
CA GLU A 128 9.36 -24.26 -5.73
C GLU A 128 9.83 -22.88 -5.28
N LYS A 129 9.23 -22.33 -4.20
CA LYS A 129 9.70 -21.09 -3.58
C LYS A 129 11.12 -21.18 -3.06
N ARG A 130 11.58 -22.34 -2.57
CA ARG A 130 12.96 -22.50 -2.11
C ARG A 130 13.95 -22.44 -3.27
N ASN A 131 13.57 -22.99 -4.42
CA ASN A 131 14.42 -22.99 -5.61
C ASN A 131 14.44 -21.60 -6.28
N LEU A 132 13.29 -20.90 -6.30
CA LEU A 132 13.15 -19.58 -6.90
C LEU A 132 13.54 -18.43 -5.96
N SER A 133 13.84 -18.69 -4.68
CA SER A 133 14.16 -17.65 -3.70
C SER A 133 15.40 -16.85 -4.09
N GLN A 134 16.44 -17.52 -4.57
CA GLN A 134 17.70 -16.89 -4.99
C GLN A 134 17.49 -15.95 -6.18
N GLU A 135 16.80 -16.42 -7.23
CA GLU A 135 16.47 -15.60 -8.40
C GLU A 135 15.57 -14.41 -8.03
N TYR A 136 14.60 -14.64 -7.14
CA TYR A 136 13.70 -13.60 -6.65
C TYR A 136 14.45 -12.53 -5.85
N GLU A 137 15.34 -12.91 -4.94
CA GLU A 137 16.16 -11.98 -4.15
C GLU A 137 17.08 -11.14 -5.04
N GLN A 138 17.71 -11.75 -6.04
CA GLN A 138 18.51 -11.04 -7.02
C GLN A 138 17.65 -10.04 -7.81
N HIS A 139 16.49 -10.46 -8.31
CA HIS A 139 15.56 -9.58 -9.01
C HIS A 139 15.11 -8.39 -8.14
N GLN A 140 14.86 -8.59 -6.84
CA GLN A 140 14.54 -7.48 -5.93
C GLN A 140 15.72 -6.52 -5.75
N LYS A 141 16.95 -7.04 -5.63
CA LYS A 141 18.15 -6.20 -5.53
C LYS A 141 18.34 -5.36 -6.79
N GLU A 142 18.26 -5.97 -7.98
CA GLU A 142 18.39 -5.29 -9.27
C GLU A 142 17.33 -4.20 -9.46
N LYS A 143 16.11 -4.42 -8.96
CA LYS A 143 15.03 -3.42 -9.00
C LYS A 143 15.27 -2.20 -8.10
N VAL A 144 15.89 -2.41 -6.94
CA VAL A 144 16.14 -1.36 -5.92
C VAL A 144 17.42 -0.58 -6.23
N PHE A 145 18.42 -1.25 -6.81
CA PHE A 145 19.72 -0.68 -7.12
C PHE A 145 19.67 0.68 -7.85
N PRO A 146 18.99 0.85 -9.00
CA PRO A 146 18.93 2.13 -9.70
C PRO A 146 18.15 3.21 -8.95
N ARG A 147 17.25 2.84 -8.03
CA ARG A 147 16.52 3.81 -7.19
C ARG A 147 17.44 4.37 -6.11
N ASN A 148 18.21 3.50 -5.46
CA ASN A 148 19.21 3.91 -4.48
C ASN A 148 20.29 4.78 -5.12
N GLU A 149 20.79 4.42 -6.30
CA GLU A 149 21.73 5.27 -7.04
C GLU A 149 21.13 6.63 -7.36
N LYS A 150 19.89 6.67 -7.88
CA LYS A 150 19.18 7.93 -8.15
C LYS A 150 19.00 8.78 -6.90
N ASP A 151 18.67 8.18 -5.76
CA ASP A 151 18.48 8.92 -4.50
C ASP A 151 19.82 9.41 -3.92
N ASN A 152 20.91 8.64 -4.11
CA ASN A 152 22.27 9.08 -3.82
C ASN A 152 22.73 10.24 -4.73
N ASP A 153 22.35 10.22 -6.00
CA ASP A 153 22.67 11.31 -6.93
C ASP A 153 21.90 12.58 -6.57
N LYS A 154 20.63 12.47 -6.16
CA LYS A 154 19.85 13.60 -5.66
C LYS A 154 20.45 14.22 -4.40
N SER A 155 20.96 13.41 -3.47
CA SER A 155 21.54 13.92 -2.21
C SER A 155 22.92 14.54 -2.39
N ARG A 156 23.64 14.14 -3.44
CA ARG A 156 24.97 14.65 -3.80
C ARG A 156 24.95 15.84 -4.75
N ALA A 157 23.80 16.16 -5.34
CA ALA A 157 23.66 17.23 -6.31
C ALA A 157 23.62 18.62 -5.65
N ASP A 158 24.79 19.18 -5.33
CA ASP A 158 24.97 20.63 -5.12
C ASP A 158 24.98 21.34 -6.49
N GLY A 159 23.80 21.43 -7.12
CA GLY A 159 23.42 22.39 -8.17
C GLY A 159 24.22 22.48 -9.48
N THR A 160 25.38 21.84 -9.63
CA THR A 160 26.37 22.30 -10.65
C THR A 160 26.84 21.21 -11.62
N THR A 161 26.56 19.92 -11.38
CA THR A 161 27.03 18.83 -12.25
C THR A 161 26.00 17.72 -12.39
N CYS A 162 25.00 17.94 -13.25
CA CYS A 162 24.14 16.86 -13.73
C CYS A 162 24.86 16.11 -14.87
N ARG A 163 25.90 15.33 -14.54
CA ARG A 163 26.52 14.38 -15.47
C ARG A 163 27.02 13.17 -14.68
N GLN A 164 26.26 12.09 -14.69
CA GLN A 164 26.72 10.82 -15.27
C GLN A 164 25.51 9.86 -15.33
N PHE A 165 25.04 9.61 -16.55
CA PHE A 165 24.36 8.39 -17.01
C PHE A 165 23.91 7.37 -15.93
N CYS A 166 22.60 7.25 -15.71
CA CYS A 166 22.02 5.98 -15.30
C CYS A 166 22.29 4.95 -16.41
N ARG A 167 23.38 4.20 -16.35
CA ARG A 167 23.53 2.98 -17.15
C ARG A 167 22.56 1.95 -16.59
N PHE A 168 21.38 1.91 -17.17
CA PHE A 168 20.43 0.81 -17.07
C PHE A 168 21.16 -0.45 -17.56
N GLN A 169 21.65 -1.30 -16.65
CA GLN A 169 22.20 -2.60 -17.04
C GLN A 169 21.08 -3.42 -17.66
N ARG A 170 21.11 -3.48 -18.99
CA ARG A 170 20.33 -4.41 -19.79
C ARG A 170 21.32 -5.46 -20.29
N ASP A 171 21.89 -6.25 -19.39
CA ASP A 171 22.89 -7.26 -19.78
C ASP A 171 22.21 -8.60 -20.09
N LYS A 172 21.63 -8.68 -21.29
CA LYS A 172 22.06 -9.72 -22.21
C LYS A 172 22.85 -8.99 -23.28
N TYR A 173 24.19 -9.06 -23.24
CA TYR A 173 25.12 -9.22 -24.36
C TYR A 173 26.55 -8.94 -23.87
N HIS A 174 27.35 -9.99 -23.96
CA HIS A 174 28.78 -10.11 -23.71
C HIS A 174 29.59 -8.92 -24.23
N TYR A 175 30.34 -8.23 -23.36
CA TYR A 175 31.39 -7.29 -23.77
C TYR A 175 32.70 -7.54 -23.00
N PHE A 176 33.74 -7.69 -23.82
CA PHE A 176 35.14 -7.86 -23.48
C PHE A 176 35.65 -6.78 -22.51
N PHE A 177 36.34 -7.21 -21.46
CA PHE A 177 37.22 -6.36 -20.67
C PHE A 177 38.47 -6.04 -21.50
N ILE A 178 38.64 -4.78 -21.92
CA ILE A 178 39.96 -4.26 -22.31
C ILE A 178 40.56 -3.61 -21.06
N ASN A 179 41.61 -4.23 -20.51
CA ASN A 179 42.37 -3.68 -19.39
C ASN A 179 43.18 -2.44 -19.86
N PRO A 180 43.08 -1.29 -19.16
CA PRO A 180 43.94 -0.15 -19.43
C PRO A 180 45.26 -0.36 -18.67
N GLY A 181 46.30 -0.85 -19.35
CA GLY A 181 47.58 -1.06 -18.65
C GLY A 181 48.76 -1.64 -19.41
N SER A 182 48.74 -1.74 -20.74
CA SER A 182 49.93 -2.16 -21.51
C SER A 182 50.41 -1.01 -22.38
N THR A 183 51.46 -0.32 -21.91
CA THR A 183 52.24 0.63 -22.70
C THR A 183 53.12 -0.15 -23.68
N VAL A 184 52.87 -0.03 -24.98
CA VAL A 184 53.78 -0.50 -26.03
C VAL A 184 54.66 0.69 -26.44
N SER A 185 55.94 0.65 -26.08
CA SER A 185 56.96 1.58 -26.54
C SER A 185 57.31 1.29 -28.01
N ILE A 186 57.09 2.27 -28.88
CA ILE A 186 57.48 2.20 -30.29
C ILE A 186 58.90 2.76 -30.41
N LEU A 187 59.87 1.91 -30.75
CA LEU A 187 61.19 2.35 -31.22
C LEU A 187 61.08 2.77 -32.69
N PRO A 188 61.67 3.90 -33.10
CA PRO A 188 61.69 4.29 -34.51
C PRO A 188 62.68 3.41 -35.27
N SER A 189 62.21 2.72 -36.32
CA SER A 189 63.06 2.02 -37.27
C SER A 189 63.81 3.03 -38.14
N ALA A 190 65.13 2.83 -38.21
CA ALA A 190 66.04 3.58 -39.04
C ALA A 190 66.02 3.10 -40.51
N ILE A 191 66.26 4.09 -41.39
CA ILE A 191 66.58 4.05 -42.84
C ILE A 191 65.40 3.77 -43.77
#